data_AF-A0A7Y5VWM3-F1
#
_entry.id   AF-A0A7Y5VWM3-F1
#
_cell.length_a   1.000
_cell.length_b   1.000
_cell.length_c   1.000
_cell.angle_alpha   90.00
_cell.angle_beta   90.00
_cell.angle_gamma   90.00
#
_symmetry.space_group_name_H-M   'P 1'
#
loop_
_entity.id
_entity.type
_entity.pdbx_description
1 polymer ?
#
loop_
_entity_poly.entity_id
_entity_poly.type
_entity_poly.pdbx_seq_one_letter_code
_entity_poly.pdbx_strand_id
1 'polypeptide(L)'
;MDDGREIPIEDLKPGDTVWSLQVAGLEVDVPYRAQYEWVSQDGLQGSTRVPARVTSVLLGEHVGYIIINGQIKATPEHPFLIRRGDEWGFASAELIKPGDYLIDEAFSEKLVASVEFKDELARTVALTIPGTNTFLAAGMWVHHDLPSTSQSSGSVSGSVSGSASGPGSGSEASGSGSGSTSGTSSSKSTSGSKSSGSSSFSTSGSTSGTGSGTARTSLTLSGGTGTYSL
;
A
#
# COMPACT_ATOMS: atom_id res chain seq x y z
N MET A 1 -13.72 -2.87 -13.60
CA MET A 1 -13.04 -2.27 -14.78
C MET A 1 -13.52 -0.84 -14.97
N ASP A 2 -12.76 0.02 -15.65
CA ASP A 2 -13.18 1.40 -15.95
C ASP A 2 -14.34 1.48 -16.98
N ASP A 3 -14.53 0.42 -17.76
CA ASP A 3 -15.66 0.22 -18.69
C ASP A 3 -16.95 -0.32 -18.02
N GLY A 4 -16.95 -0.49 -16.69
CA GLY A 4 -18.10 -0.96 -15.92
C GLY A 4 -18.25 -2.48 -15.85
N ARG A 5 -17.38 -3.27 -16.50
CA ARG A 5 -17.37 -4.72 -16.31
C ARG A 5 -16.78 -5.11 -14.96
N GLU A 6 -17.30 -6.21 -14.42
CA GLU A 6 -16.68 -6.93 -13.31
C GLU A 6 -15.91 -8.13 -13.87
N ILE A 7 -14.68 -8.31 -13.40
CA ILE A 7 -13.87 -9.49 -13.69
C ILE A 7 -13.24 -9.99 -12.39
N PRO A 8 -12.91 -11.29 -12.30
CA PRO A 8 -12.12 -11.81 -11.19
C PRO A 8 -10.79 -11.07 -11.09
N ILE A 9 -10.34 -10.80 -9.86
CA ILE A 9 -9.13 -10.02 -9.62
C ILE A 9 -7.86 -10.74 -10.13
N GLU A 10 -7.89 -12.08 -10.15
CA GLU A 10 -6.86 -12.95 -10.70
C GLU A 10 -6.73 -12.91 -12.22
N ASP A 11 -7.75 -12.39 -12.93
CA ASP A 11 -7.74 -12.28 -14.40
C ASP A 11 -7.13 -10.96 -14.89
N LEU A 12 -6.96 -9.97 -13.99
CA LEU A 12 -6.32 -8.69 -14.30
C LEU A 12 -4.88 -8.88 -14.76
N LYS A 13 -4.45 -8.00 -15.66
CA LYS A 13 -3.09 -8.00 -16.21
C LYS A 13 -2.50 -6.59 -16.20
N PRO A 14 -1.16 -6.47 -16.12
CA PRO A 14 -0.51 -5.19 -16.39
C PRO A 14 -0.97 -4.62 -17.73
N GLY A 15 -1.39 -3.36 -17.72
CA GLY A 15 -1.96 -2.67 -18.87
C GLY A 15 -3.48 -2.56 -18.85
N ASP A 16 -4.19 -3.35 -18.04
CA ASP A 16 -5.63 -3.19 -17.86
C ASP A 16 -5.94 -1.85 -17.19
N THR A 17 -7.14 -1.33 -17.45
CA THR A 17 -7.63 -0.09 -16.84
C THR A 17 -8.78 -0.39 -15.89
N VAL A 18 -8.71 0.16 -14.69
CA VAL A 18 -9.68 -0.04 -13.61
C VAL A 18 -10.13 1.30 -13.06
N TRP A 19 -11.28 1.32 -12.39
CA TRP A 19 -11.66 2.46 -11.59
C TRP A 19 -10.76 2.55 -10.37
N SER A 20 -10.23 3.75 -10.15
CA SER A 20 -9.44 4.14 -9.00
C SER A 20 -10.02 5.40 -8.37
N LEU A 21 -9.63 5.67 -7.13
CA LEU A 21 -10.04 6.83 -6.36
C LEU A 21 -8.84 7.73 -6.08
N GLN A 22 -8.83 8.92 -6.68
CA GLN A 22 -7.95 9.99 -6.24
C GLN A 22 -8.53 10.59 -4.96
N VAL A 23 -7.98 10.21 -3.80
CA VAL A 23 -8.37 10.76 -2.51
C VAL A 23 -7.74 12.13 -2.32
N ALA A 24 -8.56 13.13 -1.98
CA ALA A 24 -8.08 14.49 -1.75
C ALA A 24 -7.15 14.55 -0.53
N GLY A 25 -5.96 15.12 -0.71
CA GLY A 25 -4.97 15.28 0.35
C GLY A 25 -4.23 13.99 0.76
N LEU A 26 -4.53 12.84 0.11
CA LEU A 26 -3.74 11.63 0.30
C LEU A 26 -2.45 11.74 -0.51
N GLU A 27 -1.32 11.55 0.14
CA GLU A 27 -0.04 11.41 -0.56
C GLU A 27 -0.01 10.08 -1.31
N VAL A 28 0.43 10.12 -2.56
CA VAL A 28 0.49 8.96 -3.46
C VAL A 28 1.94 8.65 -3.80
N ASP A 29 2.20 7.40 -4.14
CA ASP A 29 3.54 6.90 -4.46
C ASP A 29 4.59 7.09 -3.34
N VAL A 30 4.10 7.17 -2.10
CA VAL A 30 4.88 7.26 -0.85
C VAL A 30 4.93 5.92 -0.12
N PRO A 31 5.78 5.74 0.91
CA PRO A 31 5.81 4.51 1.68
C PRO A 31 4.43 4.14 2.25
N TYR A 32 4.08 2.86 2.20
CA TYR A 32 2.79 2.28 2.62
C TYR A 32 2.20 2.88 3.90
N ARG A 33 3.03 3.17 4.91
CA ARG A 33 2.58 3.68 6.19
C ARG A 33 1.88 5.04 6.11
N ALA A 34 2.24 5.88 5.14
CA ALA A 34 1.71 7.23 4.99
C ALA A 34 0.19 7.25 4.78
N GLN A 35 -0.39 6.20 4.18
CA GLN A 35 -1.84 6.11 3.98
C GLN A 35 -2.62 6.09 5.31
N TYR A 36 -2.05 5.52 6.39
CA TYR A 36 -2.67 5.45 7.71
C TYR A 36 -2.56 6.78 8.48
N GLU A 37 -1.75 7.71 7.98
CA GLU A 37 -1.60 9.06 8.53
C GLU A 37 -2.63 10.01 7.92
N TRP A 38 -3.25 9.63 6.79
CA TRP A 38 -4.34 10.38 6.20
C TRP A 38 -5.63 10.16 7.00
N VAL A 39 -6.16 11.26 7.54
CA VAL A 39 -7.44 11.33 8.23
C VAL A 39 -8.16 12.61 7.80
N SER A 40 -9.46 12.52 7.54
CA SER A 40 -10.30 13.65 7.15
C SER A 40 -11.56 13.72 8.01
N GLN A 41 -11.92 14.93 8.46
CA GLN A 41 -13.21 15.23 9.12
C GLN A 41 -14.25 15.77 8.13
N ASP A 42 -13.80 16.27 6.98
CA ASP A 42 -14.68 16.75 5.90
C ASP A 42 -15.09 15.61 4.94
N GLY A 43 -14.74 14.37 5.30
CA GLY A 43 -14.96 13.18 4.48
C GLY A 43 -14.13 13.18 3.20
N LEU A 44 -14.77 12.79 2.10
CA LEU A 44 -14.13 12.60 0.80
C LEU A 44 -14.36 13.76 -0.17
N GLN A 45 -14.72 14.94 0.34
CA GLN A 45 -14.89 16.14 -0.48
C GLN A 45 -13.64 16.41 -1.34
N GLY A 46 -13.86 16.65 -2.63
CA GLY A 46 -12.77 16.85 -3.60
C GLY A 46 -12.08 15.56 -4.08
N SER A 47 -12.44 14.39 -3.53
CA SER A 47 -11.96 13.11 -4.07
C SER A 47 -12.71 12.77 -5.35
N THR A 48 -12.02 12.16 -6.31
CA THR A 48 -12.60 11.90 -7.63
C THR A 48 -12.30 10.50 -8.12
N ARG A 49 -13.29 9.89 -8.76
CA ARG A 49 -13.12 8.61 -9.43
C ARG A 49 -12.38 8.85 -10.76
N VAL A 50 -11.30 8.13 -10.98
CA VAL A 50 -10.45 8.26 -12.18
C VAL A 50 -10.16 6.88 -12.77
N PRO A 51 -10.05 6.76 -14.10
CA PRO A 51 -9.51 5.56 -14.70
C PRO A 51 -8.00 5.50 -14.42
N ALA A 52 -7.51 4.34 -13.99
CA ALA A 52 -6.10 4.14 -13.70
C ALA A 52 -5.60 2.80 -14.28
N ARG A 53 -4.33 2.79 -14.68
CA ARG A 53 -3.70 1.64 -15.32
C ARG A 53 -3.03 0.75 -14.28
N VAL A 54 -3.33 -0.53 -14.33
CA VAL A 54 -2.62 -1.56 -13.55
C VAL A 54 -1.20 -1.72 -14.13
N THR A 55 -0.18 -1.61 -13.30
CA THR A 55 1.22 -1.78 -13.72
C THR A 55 1.83 -3.09 -13.26
N SER A 56 1.29 -3.71 -12.22
CA SER A 56 1.73 -5.01 -11.72
C SER A 56 0.58 -5.80 -11.13
N VAL A 57 0.62 -7.12 -11.32
CA VAL A 57 -0.29 -8.09 -10.71
C VAL A 57 0.56 -9.19 -10.11
N LEU A 58 0.46 -9.37 -8.79
CA LEU A 58 1.21 -10.38 -8.05
C LEU A 58 0.24 -11.39 -7.43
N LEU A 59 0.42 -12.65 -7.78
CA LEU A 59 -0.28 -13.77 -7.15
C LEU A 59 0.55 -14.29 -5.99
N GLY A 60 -0.10 -14.62 -4.89
CA GLY A 60 0.53 -15.16 -3.69
C GLY A 60 -0.41 -16.04 -2.90
N GLU A 61 -0.01 -16.36 -1.67
CA GLU A 61 -0.81 -17.07 -0.70
C GLU A 61 -0.61 -16.42 0.67
N HIS A 62 -1.64 -16.45 1.51
CA HIS A 62 -1.61 -15.95 2.87
C HIS A 62 -2.37 -16.92 3.79
N VAL A 63 -1.84 -17.14 4.99
CA VAL A 63 -2.52 -17.93 6.02
C VAL A 63 -3.35 -16.98 6.86
N GLY A 64 -4.64 -17.23 6.95
CA GLY A 64 -5.56 -16.35 7.66
C GLY A 64 -6.13 -15.27 6.75
N TYR A 65 -7.44 -15.06 6.81
CA TYR A 65 -8.12 -13.97 6.13
C TYR A 65 -9.30 -13.44 6.95
N ILE A 66 -9.64 -12.18 6.72
CA ILE A 66 -10.79 -11.50 7.32
C ILE A 66 -11.93 -11.52 6.31
N ILE A 67 -13.14 -11.84 6.80
CA ILE A 67 -14.40 -11.70 6.08
C ILE A 67 -15.19 -10.55 6.70
N ILE A 68 -15.49 -9.52 5.90
CA ILE A 68 -16.33 -8.38 6.32
C ILE A 68 -17.71 -8.52 5.67
N ASN A 69 -18.77 -8.45 6.50
CA ASN A 69 -20.16 -8.58 6.09
C ASN A 69 -20.49 -9.84 5.27
N GLY A 70 -19.70 -10.91 5.41
CA GLY A 70 -19.86 -12.13 4.60
C GLY A 70 -19.53 -11.95 3.11
N GLN A 71 -19.06 -10.78 2.68
CA GLN A 71 -18.92 -10.43 1.27
C GLN A 71 -17.47 -10.18 0.86
N ILE A 72 -16.72 -9.46 1.69
CA ILE A 72 -15.36 -9.01 1.36
C ILE A 72 -14.38 -9.95 2.06
N LYS A 73 -13.45 -10.53 1.30
CA LYS A 73 -12.34 -11.32 1.85
C LYS A 73 -11.02 -10.60 1.58
N ALA A 74 -10.22 -10.41 2.61
CA ALA A 74 -8.91 -9.79 2.47
C ALA A 74 -7.93 -10.34 3.51
N THR A 75 -6.64 -10.14 3.26
CA THR A 75 -5.66 -10.41 4.32
C THR A 75 -5.87 -9.46 5.50
N PRO A 76 -5.50 -9.85 6.73
CA PRO A 76 -5.65 -9.00 7.91
C PRO A 76 -5.08 -7.59 7.73
N GLU A 77 -3.99 -7.48 6.96
CA GLU A 77 -3.20 -6.25 6.82
C GLU A 77 -3.75 -5.32 5.73
N HIS A 78 -4.81 -5.75 5.05
CA HIS A 78 -5.35 -5.07 3.89
C HIS A 78 -6.05 -3.76 4.28
N PRO A 79 -5.66 -2.61 3.71
CA PRO A 79 -6.20 -1.31 4.09
C PRO A 79 -7.52 -1.02 3.37
N PHE A 80 -8.54 -0.67 4.15
CA PHE A 80 -9.83 -0.20 3.65
C PHE A 80 -10.03 1.26 4.02
N LEU A 81 -10.63 2.02 3.10
CA LEU A 81 -11.14 3.35 3.40
C LEU A 81 -12.43 3.21 4.21
N ILE A 82 -12.41 3.71 5.45
CA ILE A 82 -13.53 3.61 6.38
C ILE A 82 -13.91 4.97 6.94
N ARG A 83 -15.14 5.07 7.45
CA ARG A 83 -15.54 6.08 8.41
C ARG A 83 -15.76 5.45 9.78
N ARG A 84 -15.24 6.09 10.83
CA ARG A 84 -15.48 5.74 12.23
C ARG A 84 -15.77 7.01 13.01
N GLY A 85 -17.00 7.15 13.52
CA GLY A 85 -17.45 8.44 14.05
C GLY A 85 -17.42 9.49 12.94
N ASP A 86 -16.91 10.68 13.21
CA ASP A 86 -16.89 11.78 12.23
C ASP A 86 -15.58 11.85 11.44
N GLU A 87 -14.81 10.75 11.40
CA GLU A 87 -13.49 10.68 10.75
C GLU A 87 -13.46 9.61 9.67
N TRP A 88 -12.88 9.97 8.52
CA TRP A 88 -12.55 9.08 7.41
C TRP A 88 -11.06 8.84 7.39
N GLY A 89 -10.65 7.60 7.19
CA GLY A 89 -9.25 7.20 7.16
C GLY A 89 -9.08 5.78 6.67
N PHE A 90 -7.83 5.34 6.56
CA PHE A 90 -7.51 3.95 6.23
C PHE A 90 -7.32 3.12 7.50
N ALA A 91 -7.87 1.92 7.51
CA ALA A 91 -7.64 0.93 8.56
C ALA A 91 -7.41 -0.45 7.96
N SER A 92 -6.49 -1.21 8.54
CA SER A 92 -6.29 -2.63 8.20
C SER A 92 -7.55 -3.43 8.49
N ALA A 93 -7.81 -4.47 7.70
CA ALA A 93 -8.98 -5.33 7.82
C ALA A 93 -9.17 -5.90 9.24
N GLU A 94 -8.08 -6.26 9.91
CA GLU A 94 -8.08 -6.77 11.28
C GLU A 94 -8.51 -5.74 12.34
N LEU A 95 -8.43 -4.44 12.03
CA LEU A 95 -8.79 -3.34 12.92
C LEU A 95 -10.21 -2.81 12.68
N ILE A 96 -10.87 -3.29 11.63
CA ILE A 96 -12.26 -2.98 11.31
C ILE A 96 -13.17 -3.73 12.28
N LYS A 97 -14.22 -3.06 12.75
CA LYS A 97 -15.16 -3.63 13.71
C LYS A 97 -16.60 -3.28 13.35
N PRO A 98 -17.58 -4.06 13.83
CA PRO A 98 -18.98 -3.70 13.68
C PRO A 98 -19.27 -2.28 14.20
N GLY A 99 -20.02 -1.50 13.41
CA GLY A 99 -20.29 -0.09 13.65
C GLY A 99 -19.42 0.89 12.85
N ASP A 100 -18.33 0.42 12.25
CA ASP A 100 -17.63 1.19 11.22
C ASP A 100 -18.44 1.24 9.92
N TYR A 101 -18.10 2.17 9.03
CA TYR A 101 -18.67 2.23 7.68
C TYR A 101 -17.56 2.09 6.65
N LEU A 102 -17.72 1.14 5.74
CA LEU A 102 -16.90 1.06 4.54
C LEU A 102 -17.44 2.03 3.49
N ILE A 103 -16.57 2.60 2.65
CA ILE A 103 -16.99 3.50 1.57
C ILE A 103 -17.10 2.73 0.25
N ASP A 104 -18.29 2.77 -0.36
CA ASP A 104 -18.57 2.10 -1.62
C ASP A 104 -18.24 2.96 -2.86
N GLU A 105 -18.41 2.37 -4.05
CA GLU A 105 -18.15 3.01 -5.33
C GLU A 105 -18.91 4.34 -5.56
N ALA A 106 -20.06 4.51 -4.91
CA ALA A 106 -20.92 5.67 -5.01
C ALA A 106 -20.62 6.71 -3.91
N PHE A 107 -19.50 6.55 -3.19
CA PHE A 107 -19.14 7.34 -2.01
C PHE A 107 -20.16 7.22 -0.88
N SER A 108 -20.98 6.16 -0.90
CA SER A 108 -21.96 5.88 0.14
C SER A 108 -21.34 5.04 1.24
N GLU A 109 -21.88 5.21 2.44
CA GLU A 109 -21.40 4.54 3.64
C GLU A 109 -22.15 3.23 3.84
N LYS A 110 -21.41 2.12 3.84
CA LYS A 110 -21.95 0.79 4.06
C LYS A 110 -21.55 0.30 5.45
N LEU A 111 -22.54 0.13 6.32
CA LEU A 111 -22.33 -0.34 7.69
C LEU A 111 -21.61 -1.69 7.72
N VAL A 112 -20.58 -1.79 8.53
CA VAL A 112 -19.97 -3.06 8.95
C VAL A 112 -20.85 -3.66 10.04
N ALA A 113 -21.54 -4.74 9.72
CA ALA A 113 -22.39 -5.51 10.62
C ALA A 113 -21.65 -6.73 11.21
N SER A 114 -20.71 -7.32 10.46
CA SER A 114 -19.92 -8.46 10.92
C SER A 114 -18.48 -8.42 10.41
N VAL A 115 -17.57 -8.96 11.22
CA VAL A 115 -16.16 -9.19 10.90
C VAL A 115 -15.78 -10.55 11.46
N GLU A 116 -15.25 -11.43 10.62
CA GLU A 116 -14.88 -12.80 10.98
C GLU A 116 -13.45 -13.09 10.53
N PHE A 117 -12.65 -13.70 11.38
CA PHE A 117 -11.33 -14.22 11.00
C PHE A 117 -11.43 -15.72 10.73
N LYS A 118 -10.78 -16.17 9.65
CA LYS A 118 -10.63 -17.59 9.33
C LYS A 118 -9.16 -17.96 9.19
N ASP A 119 -8.73 -18.93 9.97
CA ASP A 119 -7.37 -19.47 9.94
C ASP A 119 -7.23 -20.58 8.88
N GLU A 120 -7.29 -20.17 7.62
CA GLU A 120 -7.23 -21.05 6.45
C GLU A 120 -6.25 -20.45 5.42
N LEU A 121 -5.65 -21.31 4.59
CA LEU A 121 -4.82 -20.85 3.48
C LEU A 121 -5.71 -20.22 2.39
N ALA A 122 -5.43 -18.98 2.04
CA ALA A 122 -6.09 -18.28 0.95
C ALA A 122 -5.08 -17.92 -0.15
N ARG A 123 -5.50 -18.09 -1.41
CA ARG A 123 -4.77 -17.53 -2.54
C ARG A 123 -5.01 -16.03 -2.57
N THR A 124 -3.98 -15.27 -2.90
CA THR A 124 -4.05 -13.83 -2.86
C THR A 124 -3.61 -13.11 -4.12
N VAL A 125 -4.16 -11.90 -4.32
CA VAL A 125 -3.79 -11.02 -5.43
C VAL A 125 -3.46 -9.61 -4.93
N ALA A 126 -2.36 -9.06 -5.45
CA ALA A 126 -1.87 -7.70 -5.19
C ALA A 126 -1.76 -6.93 -6.52
N LEU A 127 -2.24 -5.67 -6.58
CA LEU A 127 -2.36 -4.88 -7.82
C LEU A 127 -1.73 -3.50 -7.74
N THR A 128 -0.60 -3.26 -8.39
CA THR A 128 -0.01 -1.90 -8.39
C THR A 128 -0.71 -0.95 -9.35
N ILE A 129 -1.17 0.19 -8.83
CA ILE A 129 -1.82 1.27 -9.59
C ILE A 129 -1.20 2.62 -9.17
N PRO A 130 -0.17 3.09 -9.90
CA PRO A 130 0.56 4.30 -9.54
C PRO A 130 -0.31 5.56 -9.55
N GLY A 131 0.10 6.56 -8.77
CA GLY A 131 -0.50 7.89 -8.73
C GLY A 131 -1.82 7.98 -7.95
N THR A 132 -2.42 6.85 -7.57
CA THR A 132 -3.67 6.81 -6.78
C THR A 132 -3.64 5.76 -5.69
N ASN A 133 -2.93 4.64 -5.92
CA ASN A 133 -2.79 3.52 -5.00
C ASN A 133 -4.13 2.93 -4.50
N THR A 134 -5.24 3.22 -5.17
CA THR A 134 -6.55 2.69 -4.81
C THR A 134 -7.21 2.03 -6.00
N PHE A 135 -8.15 1.13 -5.73
CA PHE A 135 -9.02 0.58 -6.75
C PHE A 135 -10.36 0.15 -6.18
N LEU A 136 -11.27 -0.24 -7.06
CA LEU A 136 -12.56 -0.77 -6.69
C LEU A 136 -12.53 -2.31 -6.66
N ALA A 137 -12.80 -2.89 -5.49
CA ALA A 137 -12.88 -4.33 -5.29
C ALA A 137 -14.18 -4.69 -4.56
N ALA A 138 -14.97 -5.62 -5.13
CA ALA A 138 -16.27 -6.03 -4.57
C ALA A 138 -17.19 -4.85 -4.18
N GLY A 139 -17.15 -3.77 -4.97
CA GLY A 139 -17.94 -2.54 -4.76
C GLY A 139 -17.36 -1.57 -3.73
N MET A 140 -16.19 -1.84 -3.14
CA MET A 140 -15.57 -1.00 -2.10
C MET A 140 -14.25 -0.39 -2.55
N TRP A 141 -13.98 0.82 -2.08
CA TRP A 141 -12.68 1.48 -2.29
C TRP A 141 -11.64 0.91 -1.35
N VAL A 142 -10.53 0.52 -1.95
CA VAL A 142 -9.46 -0.19 -1.27
C VAL A 142 -8.12 0.37 -1.67
N HIS A 143 -7.15 0.28 -0.76
CA HIS A 143 -5.80 0.77 -1.03
C HIS A 143 -4.85 -0.39 -1.29
N HIS A 144 -3.89 -0.17 -2.18
CA HIS A 144 -2.87 -1.13 -2.57
C HIS A 144 -1.47 -0.59 -2.28
N ASP A 145 -0.56 -1.48 -1.90
CA ASP A 145 0.83 -1.13 -1.64
C ASP A 145 1.71 -1.13 -2.90
N LEU A 146 2.51 -0.10 -3.10
CA LEU A 146 3.68 -0.27 -3.97
C LEU A 146 4.60 -1.29 -3.29
N PRO A 147 4.93 -2.45 -3.90
CA PRO A 147 5.91 -3.32 -3.28
C PRO A 147 7.15 -2.47 -3.04
N SER A 148 7.48 -2.25 -1.75
CA SER A 148 8.72 -1.59 -1.38
C SER A 148 9.79 -2.31 -2.17
N THR A 149 10.43 -1.62 -3.12
CA THR A 149 11.56 -2.18 -3.85
C THR A 149 12.63 -2.43 -2.79
N SER A 150 12.63 -3.63 -2.23
CA SER A 150 13.81 -4.17 -1.59
C SER A 150 14.82 -4.23 -2.71
N GLN A 151 15.71 -3.25 -2.74
CA GLN A 151 16.96 -3.37 -3.47
C GLN A 151 17.62 -4.64 -2.94
N SER A 152 17.38 -5.75 -3.61
CA SER A 152 18.26 -6.89 -3.57
C SER A 152 19.59 -6.36 -4.10
N SER A 153 20.41 -5.88 -3.19
CA SER A 153 21.84 -5.73 -3.40
C SER A 153 22.34 -7.14 -3.61
N GLY A 154 22.20 -7.62 -4.85
CA GLY A 154 22.68 -8.91 -5.28
C GLY A 154 24.15 -8.98 -4.92
N SER A 155 24.44 -9.71 -3.85
CA SER A 155 25.79 -10.12 -3.50
C SER A 155 26.18 -11.11 -4.59
N VAL A 156 26.86 -10.61 -5.62
CA VAL A 156 27.45 -11.42 -6.69
C VAL A 156 28.61 -12.22 -6.09
N SER A 157 28.28 -13.34 -5.45
CA SER A 157 29.26 -14.40 -5.18
C SER A 157 29.48 -15.18 -6.47
N GLY A 158 30.24 -14.59 -7.39
CA GLY A 158 30.68 -15.21 -8.63
C GLY A 158 32.16 -15.55 -8.56
N SER A 159 32.51 -16.71 -8.02
CA SER A 159 33.82 -17.32 -8.24
C SER A 159 33.86 -17.92 -9.65
N VAL A 160 34.50 -17.22 -10.58
CA VAL A 160 34.91 -17.78 -11.88
C VAL A 160 36.38 -17.46 -12.13
N SER A 161 37.18 -18.53 -12.13
CA SER A 161 38.52 -18.61 -12.68
C SER A 161 38.44 -18.78 -14.21
N GLY A 162 39.19 -18.01 -14.98
CA GLY A 162 39.39 -18.29 -16.41
C GLY A 162 39.94 -17.13 -17.22
N SER A 163 41.22 -17.20 -17.56
CA SER A 163 41.95 -16.30 -18.46
C SER A 163 41.58 -16.51 -19.94
N ALA A 164 41.52 -15.44 -20.75
CA ALA A 164 42.16 -15.30 -22.09
C ALA A 164 41.66 -14.08 -22.91
N SER A 165 42.63 -13.21 -23.25
CA SER A 165 42.96 -12.57 -24.53
C SER A 165 41.90 -12.15 -25.58
N GLY A 166 41.99 -10.89 -26.05
CA GLY A 166 41.74 -10.52 -27.46
C GLY A 166 40.94 -9.22 -27.71
N PRO A 167 41.44 -8.24 -28.50
CA PRO A 167 40.94 -6.86 -28.55
C PRO A 167 39.96 -6.56 -29.70
N GLY A 168 39.20 -5.46 -29.59
CA GLY A 168 38.38 -4.91 -30.66
C GLY A 168 38.03 -3.44 -30.44
N SER A 169 38.63 -2.58 -31.26
CA SER A 169 38.50 -1.13 -31.28
C SER A 169 37.11 -0.63 -31.70
N GLY A 170 36.73 0.55 -31.20
CA GLY A 170 35.59 1.32 -31.70
C GLY A 170 35.53 2.69 -31.04
N SER A 171 36.21 3.66 -31.66
CA SER A 171 36.01 5.11 -31.53
C SER A 171 34.51 5.43 -31.68
N GLU A 172 33.95 6.44 -31.00
CA GLU A 172 33.88 7.82 -31.48
C GLU A 172 33.71 8.77 -30.29
N ALA A 173 34.49 9.87 -30.32
CA ALA A 173 34.40 11.00 -29.41
C ALA A 173 34.00 12.25 -30.20
N SER A 174 33.13 13.07 -29.62
CA SER A 174 32.96 14.52 -29.86
C SER A 174 31.97 14.98 -28.79
N GLY A 175 32.27 15.87 -27.85
CA GLY A 175 32.95 17.17 -27.93
C GLY A 175 31.87 18.23 -27.65
N SER A 176 31.73 18.74 -26.42
CA SER A 176 32.36 19.96 -25.87
C SER A 176 31.31 21.07 -25.69
N GLY A 177 31.28 21.71 -24.51
CA GLY A 177 30.46 22.90 -24.26
C GLY A 177 30.47 23.37 -22.80
N SER A 178 31.48 24.17 -22.46
CA SER A 178 31.81 24.72 -21.13
C SER A 178 30.88 25.87 -20.69
N GLY A 179 30.81 26.13 -19.37
CA GLY A 179 30.31 27.40 -18.82
C GLY A 179 30.18 27.40 -17.29
N SER A 180 31.03 28.18 -16.61
CA SER A 180 31.30 28.17 -15.17
C SER A 180 30.48 29.21 -14.36
N THR A 181 30.31 28.93 -13.05
CA THR A 181 30.25 29.87 -11.87
C THR A 181 29.12 30.91 -11.82
N SER A 182 28.52 31.37 -10.71
CA SER A 182 28.73 31.32 -9.25
C SER A 182 27.57 32.12 -8.58
N GLY A 183 27.32 31.95 -7.28
CA GLY A 183 26.82 33.06 -6.44
C GLY A 183 25.65 32.75 -5.48
N THR A 184 25.82 33.15 -4.23
CA THR A 184 25.13 32.69 -2.99
C THR A 184 24.19 33.76 -2.41
N SER A 185 23.18 33.36 -1.62
CA SER A 185 22.61 34.05 -0.41
C SER A 185 21.43 33.23 0.16
N SER A 186 21.44 32.67 1.38
CA SER A 186 21.07 33.23 2.72
C SER A 186 19.75 34.03 2.74
N SER A 187 18.77 33.91 3.65
CA SER A 187 18.57 33.22 4.95
C SER A 187 17.19 33.62 5.54
N LYS A 188 16.58 32.76 6.40
CA LYS A 188 15.57 33.04 7.48
C LYS A 188 14.20 33.64 7.05
N SER A 189 13.04 33.39 7.69
CA SER A 189 12.71 33.10 9.10
C SER A 189 11.25 32.62 9.28
N THR A 190 11.09 31.72 10.25
CA THR A 190 9.96 31.48 11.20
C THR A 190 8.71 32.36 11.18
N SER A 191 7.55 31.72 11.30
CA SER A 191 6.54 32.03 12.35
C SER A 191 5.72 30.77 12.65
N GLY A 192 5.44 30.53 13.93
CA GLY A 192 4.66 29.39 14.41
C GLY A 192 3.52 29.82 15.33
N SER A 193 2.56 28.92 15.53
CA SER A 193 1.55 28.79 16.61
C SER A 193 0.84 27.44 16.34
N LYS A 194 1.02 26.33 17.08
CA LYS A 194 0.50 25.94 18.42
C LYS A 194 -0.97 26.36 18.60
N SER A 195 -1.97 25.54 18.91
CA SER A 195 -2.18 24.17 19.45
C SER A 195 -3.66 23.79 19.12
N SER A 196 -4.20 22.57 19.15
CA SER A 196 -4.22 21.53 20.19
C SER A 196 -5.12 20.36 19.73
N GLY A 197 -4.78 19.12 20.11
CA GLY A 197 -5.79 18.07 20.38
C GLY A 197 -5.83 16.83 19.49
N SER A 198 -4.71 16.21 19.13
CA SER A 198 -4.73 14.88 18.52
C SER A 198 -4.84 13.80 19.61
N SER A 199 -6.00 13.16 19.73
CA SER A 199 -6.16 11.89 20.44
C SER A 199 -5.56 10.77 19.59
N SER A 200 -4.27 10.56 19.75
CA SER A 200 -3.56 9.43 19.16
C SER A 200 -4.10 8.12 19.74
N PHE A 201 -4.45 7.18 18.86
CA PHE A 201 -4.61 5.78 19.22
C PHE A 201 -3.26 5.29 19.78
N SER A 202 -3.19 4.98 21.08
CA SER A 202 -1.98 4.44 21.70
C SER A 202 -2.35 3.30 22.63
N THR A 203 -1.74 2.15 22.37
CA THR A 203 -1.82 0.93 23.15
C THR A 203 -0.73 0.94 24.22
N SER A 204 -1.13 0.83 25.49
CA SER A 204 -0.24 0.49 26.61
C SER A 204 -0.32 -1.01 26.87
N GLY A 205 0.79 -1.73 26.71
CA GLY A 205 0.91 -3.14 27.11
C GLY A 205 2.18 -3.33 27.94
N SER A 206 2.04 -3.40 29.25
CA SER A 206 3.08 -3.85 30.17
C SER A 206 3.13 -5.38 30.18
N THR A 207 4.31 -5.99 30.04
CA THR A 207 4.48 -7.42 30.28
C THR A 207 5.63 -7.69 31.25
N SER A 208 5.26 -8.20 32.42
CA SER A 208 6.11 -8.95 33.34
C SER A 208 5.67 -10.40 33.28
N GLY A 209 6.58 -11.36 33.06
CA GLY A 209 6.25 -12.78 33.17
C GLY A 209 7.21 -13.72 32.44
N THR A 210 8.04 -14.38 33.23
CA THR A 210 8.98 -15.47 32.95
C THR A 210 8.32 -16.75 32.43
N GLY A 211 9.01 -17.53 31.58
CA GLY A 211 8.77 -18.99 31.48
C GLY A 211 9.01 -19.68 30.13
N SER A 212 10.21 -20.24 29.99
CA SER A 212 10.52 -21.58 29.43
C SER A 212 10.01 -22.04 28.05
N GLY A 213 10.90 -21.89 27.07
CA GLY A 213 11.34 -22.87 26.05
C GLY A 213 10.37 -23.90 25.44
N THR A 214 10.17 -23.81 24.13
CA THR A 214 10.49 -24.89 23.18
C THR A 214 10.57 -24.34 21.76
N ALA A 215 11.56 -24.79 20.99
CA ALA A 215 11.87 -24.31 19.65
C ALA A 215 10.77 -24.63 18.64
N ARG A 216 10.31 -23.62 17.87
CA ARG A 216 9.74 -23.78 16.53
C ARG A 216 10.08 -22.61 15.63
N THR A 217 10.83 -22.96 14.58
CA THR A 217 10.88 -22.41 13.22
C THR A 217 10.62 -20.90 13.07
N SER A 218 11.70 -20.16 12.81
CA SER A 218 11.67 -18.79 12.32
C SER A 218 10.97 -18.73 10.96
N LEU A 219 9.67 -18.45 10.97
CA LEU A 219 8.99 -17.85 9.83
C LEU A 219 9.38 -16.37 9.84
N THR A 220 10.16 -15.97 8.84
CA THR A 220 10.41 -14.58 8.52
C THR A 220 9.06 -13.90 8.27
N LEU A 221 8.59 -13.10 9.24
CA LEU A 221 7.59 -12.06 8.97
C LEU A 221 8.25 -11.04 8.03
N SER A 222 8.10 -11.27 6.73
CA SER A 222 8.21 -10.21 5.74
C SER A 222 7.05 -9.25 6.04
N GLY A 223 7.34 -7.96 6.27
CA GLY A 223 6.32 -6.94 6.47
C GLY A 223 5.25 -7.06 5.38
N GLY A 224 4.04 -7.42 5.80
CA GLY A 224 2.98 -7.86 4.91
C GLY A 224 2.43 -6.69 4.11
N THR A 225 2.58 -6.75 2.80
CA THR A 225 1.82 -5.91 1.88
C THR A 225 0.39 -6.50 1.83
N GLY A 226 -0.63 -5.68 2.10
CA GLY A 226 -2.02 -6.16 2.13
C GLY A 226 -2.45 -6.71 0.76
N THR A 227 -3.10 -7.87 0.71
CA THR A 227 -3.58 -8.51 -0.54
C THR A 227 -5.02 -8.98 -0.41
N TYR A 228 -5.67 -9.25 -1.55
CA TYR A 228 -7.03 -9.82 -1.58
C TYR A 228 -6.98 -11.31 -1.44
N SER A 229 -7.95 -11.91 -0.78
CA SER A 229 -8.12 -13.36 -0.76
C SER A 229 -9.24 -13.78 -1.71
N LEU A 230 -9.03 -14.86 -2.48
CA LEU A 230 -10.04 -15.46 -3.36
C LEU A 230 -11.10 -16.25 -2.55
#